data_AF-A0A2H9TEH1-F1
#
_entry.id   AF-A0A2H9TEH1-F1
#
_cell.length_a   1.000
_cell.length_b   1.000
_cell.length_c   1.000
_cell.angle_alpha   90.00
_cell.angle_beta   90.00
_cell.angle_gamma   90.00
#
_symmetry.space_group_name_H-M   'P 1'
#
loop_
_entity.id
_entity.type
_entity.pdbx_description
1 polymer ?
#
loop_
_entity_poly.entity_id
_entity_poly.type
_entity_poly.pdbx_seq_one_letter_code
_entity_poly.pdbx_strand_id
1 'polypeptide(L)'
;MSNKKGEKLISVYWFAILVIVATGIVLMVNSFYGKTYDVRDVESKILADKVADCIYFGGKVNSLLLTPQGVFREDFRDRFMELCSLNFDVKGEFTPTPYYVEVQFFSFGDLRVMFETSVGNNNFKPDCNSKVENAEKLAKCNENQFYMKTNSNKIYLVKILSIVGKTDENTF
;
A
#
# COMPACT_ATOMS: atom_id res chain seq x y z
N MET A 1 -54.56 47.32 11.71
CA MET A 1 -53.17 47.28 11.17
C MET A 1 -52.32 46.45 12.11
N SER A 2 -52.08 45.18 11.77
CA SER A 2 -51.37 44.23 12.65
C SER A 2 -49.88 44.57 12.74
N ASN A 3 -49.30 44.47 13.93
CA ASN A 3 -47.92 44.84 14.27
C ASN A 3 -46.90 43.94 13.54
N LYS A 4 -46.46 44.34 12.34
CA LYS A 4 -45.38 43.70 11.54
C LYS A 4 -43.98 43.69 12.21
N LYS A 5 -43.87 44.12 13.47
CA LYS A 5 -42.60 44.15 14.23
C LYS A 5 -42.24 42.80 14.87
N GLY A 6 -43.25 42.00 15.27
CA GLY A 6 -43.03 40.68 15.87
C GLY A 6 -42.52 39.64 14.86
N GLU A 7 -43.01 39.69 13.62
CA GLU A 7 -42.55 38.81 12.52
C GLU A 7 -41.08 39.06 12.14
N LYS A 8 -40.59 40.30 12.25
CA LYS A 8 -39.17 40.59 11.97
C LYS A 8 -38.25 39.97 13.02
N LEU A 9 -38.65 40.00 14.29
CA LEU A 9 -37.88 39.37 15.37
C LEU A 9 -37.88 37.85 15.20
N ILE A 10 -39.03 37.22 14.92
CA ILE A 10 -39.12 35.77 14.73
C ILE A 10 -38.27 35.28 13.55
N SER A 11 -38.19 36.07 12.47
CA SER A 11 -37.39 35.74 11.28
C SER A 11 -35.88 35.78 11.56
N VAL A 12 -35.41 36.74 12.38
CA VAL A 12 -33.98 36.83 12.76
C VAL A 12 -33.57 35.64 13.63
N TYR A 13 -34.39 35.24 14.60
CA TYR A 13 -34.12 34.04 15.42
C TYR A 13 -34.07 32.77 14.57
N TRP A 14 -35.01 32.61 13.63
CA TRP A 14 -35.00 31.48 12.70
C TRP A 14 -33.75 31.45 11.82
N PHE A 15 -33.31 32.60 11.31
CA PHE A 15 -32.09 32.69 10.53
C PHE A 15 -30.85 32.32 11.37
N ALA A 16 -30.77 32.77 12.63
CA ALA A 16 -29.68 32.42 13.53
C ALA A 16 -29.59 30.90 13.78
N ILE A 17 -30.74 30.22 13.98
CA ILE A 17 -30.80 28.76 14.13
C ILE A 17 -30.26 28.06 12.88
N LEU A 18 -30.66 28.51 11.69
CA LEU A 18 -30.18 27.93 10.43
C LEU A 18 -28.67 28.10 10.25
N VAL A 19 -28.11 29.27 10.61
CA VAL A 19 -26.66 29.50 10.56
C VAL A 19 -25.93 28.56 11.51
N ILE A 20 -26.40 28.39 12.75
CA ILE A 20 -25.79 27.47 13.71
C ILE A 20 -25.81 26.03 13.21
N VAL A 21 -26.95 25.58 12.67
CA VAL A 21 -27.09 24.23 12.10
C VAL A 21 -26.15 24.05 10.90
N ALA A 22 -26.12 25.03 9.99
CA ALA A 22 -25.24 24.99 8.81
C ALA A 22 -23.76 24.94 9.21
N THR A 23 -23.33 25.77 10.17
CA THR A 23 -21.96 25.74 10.70
C THR A 23 -21.64 24.39 11.34
N GLY A 24 -22.56 23.82 12.12
CA GLY A 24 -22.40 22.49 12.70
C GLY A 24 -22.19 21.40 11.65
N ILE A 25 -22.98 21.42 10.57
CA ILE A 25 -22.84 20.49 9.45
C ILE A 25 -21.47 20.67 8.77
N VAL A 26 -21.08 21.91 8.46
CA VAL A 26 -19.78 22.19 7.81
C VAL A 26 -18.62 21.73 8.68
N LEU A 27 -18.66 21.98 9.99
CA LEU A 27 -17.61 21.54 10.91
C LEU A 27 -17.53 20.01 10.99
N MET A 28 -18.67 19.32 11.03
CA MET A 28 -18.69 17.85 11.04
C MET A 28 -18.14 17.29 9.73
N VAL A 29 -18.62 17.77 8.58
CA VAL A 29 -18.13 17.35 7.25
C VAL A 29 -16.63 17.62 7.14
N ASN A 30 -16.16 18.80 7.53
CA ASN A 30 -14.73 19.12 7.49
C ASN A 30 -13.91 18.26 8.45
N SER A 31 -14.44 17.87 9.61
CA SER A 31 -13.73 16.96 10.52
C SER A 31 -13.64 15.54 9.98
N PHE A 32 -14.66 15.06 9.26
CA PHE A 32 -14.69 13.70 8.72
C PHE A 32 -13.91 13.58 7.40
N TYR A 33 -13.99 14.58 6.53
CA TYR A 33 -13.35 14.57 5.22
C TYR A 33 -12.07 15.39 5.15
N GLY A 34 -11.76 16.18 6.18
CA GLY A 34 -10.59 17.05 6.21
C GLY A 34 -9.31 16.38 6.68
N LYS A 35 -9.30 15.06 6.92
CA LYS A 35 -8.06 14.28 7.09
C LYS A 35 -8.11 13.03 6.23
N THR A 36 -7.22 12.94 5.24
CA THR A 36 -6.97 11.68 4.53
C THR A 36 -6.33 10.68 5.49
N TYR A 37 -6.83 9.45 5.48
CA TYR A 37 -6.25 8.37 6.28
C TYR A 37 -5.00 7.86 5.59
N ASP A 38 -3.87 7.81 6.30
CA ASP A 38 -2.66 7.16 5.79
C ASP A 38 -2.86 5.64 5.73
N VAL A 39 -3.22 5.17 4.54
CA VAL A 39 -3.44 3.74 4.26
C VAL A 39 -2.18 3.04 3.76
N ARG A 40 -1.04 3.72 3.66
CA ARG A 40 0.18 3.18 3.03
C ARG A 40 0.73 1.95 3.76
N ASP A 41 0.61 1.91 5.09
CA ASP A 41 1.01 0.75 5.89
C ASP A 41 0.17 -0.49 5.52
N VAL A 42 -1.15 -0.34 5.49
CA VAL A 42 -2.07 -1.41 5.10
C VAL A 42 -1.86 -1.80 3.63
N GLU A 43 -1.65 -0.83 2.75
CA GLU A 43 -1.43 -1.05 1.33
C GLU A 43 -0.13 -1.81 1.05
N SER A 44 0.98 -1.45 1.71
CA SER A 44 2.26 -2.17 1.59
C SER A 44 2.14 -3.61 2.11
N LYS A 45 1.39 -3.84 3.18
CA LYS A 45 1.11 -5.18 3.70
C LYS A 45 0.30 -6.02 2.70
N ILE A 46 -0.80 -5.47 2.18
CA ILE A 46 -1.64 -6.17 1.19
C ILE A 46 -0.82 -6.49 -0.07
N LEU A 47 0.05 -5.57 -0.50
CA LEU A 47 0.91 -5.80 -1.64
C LEU A 47 1.92 -6.92 -1.38
N ALA A 48 2.54 -6.97 -0.19
CA ALA A 48 3.42 -8.07 0.20
C ALA A 48 2.67 -9.42 0.26
N ASP A 49 1.47 -9.45 0.83
CA ASP A 49 0.64 -10.66 0.94
C ASP A 49 0.20 -11.16 -0.44
N LYS A 50 -0.21 -10.27 -1.35
CA LYS A 50 -0.56 -10.63 -2.72
C LYS A 50 0.63 -11.25 -3.47
N VAL A 51 1.84 -10.75 -3.24
CA VAL A 51 3.06 -11.31 -3.82
C VAL A 51 3.40 -12.66 -3.19
N ALA A 52 3.21 -12.82 -1.88
CA ALA A 52 3.38 -14.10 -1.19
C ALA A 52 2.44 -15.16 -1.77
N ASP A 53 1.16 -14.83 -1.94
CA ASP A 53 0.15 -15.71 -2.54
C ASP A 53 0.47 -16.04 -4.00
N CYS A 54 1.00 -15.09 -4.78
CA CYS A 54 1.46 -15.36 -6.15
C CYS A 54 2.55 -16.44 -6.19
N ILE A 55 3.46 -16.42 -5.21
CA ILE A 55 4.61 -17.33 -5.14
C ILE A 55 4.21 -18.69 -4.56
N TYR A 56 3.44 -18.69 -3.48
CA TYR A 56 3.12 -19.86 -2.69
C TYR A 56 1.70 -19.79 -2.11
N PHE A 57 0.76 -20.50 -2.74
CA PHE A 57 -0.64 -20.52 -2.33
C PHE A 57 -1.11 -21.92 -1.97
N GLY A 58 -1.82 -22.07 -0.86
CA GLY A 58 -2.41 -23.35 -0.44
C GLY A 58 -1.40 -24.48 -0.25
N GLY A 59 -0.17 -24.16 0.16
CA GLY A 59 0.91 -25.13 0.35
C GLY A 59 1.61 -25.57 -0.94
N LYS A 60 1.32 -24.93 -2.08
CA LYS A 60 1.90 -25.26 -3.39
C LYS A 60 2.66 -24.07 -3.96
N VAL A 61 3.83 -24.37 -4.53
CA VAL A 61 4.62 -23.39 -5.29
C VAL A 61 3.96 -23.12 -6.63
N ASN A 62 3.98 -21.86 -7.05
CA ASN A 62 3.56 -21.49 -8.40
C ASN A 62 4.37 -22.27 -9.45
N SER A 63 3.67 -22.97 -10.34
CA SER A 63 4.29 -23.79 -11.38
C SER A 63 5.10 -22.98 -12.41
N LEU A 64 4.89 -21.67 -12.47
CA LEU A 64 5.63 -20.75 -13.33
C LEU A 64 6.92 -20.24 -12.70
N LEU A 65 7.13 -20.44 -11.39
CA LEU A 65 8.34 -20.00 -10.69
C LEU A 65 9.54 -20.91 -10.97
N LEU A 66 9.29 -22.22 -11.05
CA LEU A 66 10.33 -23.25 -11.15
C LEU A 66 10.11 -24.11 -12.39
N THR A 67 11.20 -24.55 -13.01
CA THR A 67 11.18 -25.63 -14.00
C THR A 67 10.81 -26.96 -13.34
N PRO A 68 10.40 -27.98 -14.11
CA PRO A 68 10.21 -29.35 -13.59
C PRO A 68 11.45 -29.91 -12.86
N GLN A 69 12.64 -29.42 -13.20
CA GLN A 69 13.91 -29.79 -12.58
C GLN A 69 14.21 -29.01 -11.28
N GLY A 70 13.33 -28.09 -10.87
CA GLY A 70 13.47 -27.29 -9.65
C GLY A 70 14.49 -26.16 -9.76
N VAL A 71 14.66 -25.59 -10.96
CA VAL A 71 15.48 -24.41 -11.22
C VAL A 71 14.57 -23.19 -11.40
N PHE A 72 14.96 -22.03 -10.86
CA PHE A 72 14.20 -20.80 -11.07
C PHE A 72 14.16 -20.42 -12.54
N ARG A 73 12.98 -20.02 -13.01
CA ARG A 73 12.82 -19.63 -14.40
C ARG A 73 13.08 -18.14 -14.57
N GLU A 74 13.98 -17.80 -15.48
CA GLU A 74 14.29 -16.39 -15.80
C GLU A 74 13.07 -15.64 -16.35
N ASP A 75 12.18 -16.33 -17.08
CA ASP A 75 10.94 -15.71 -17.59
C ASP A 75 9.97 -15.30 -16.48
N PHE A 76 10.07 -15.92 -15.29
CA PHE A 76 9.33 -15.45 -14.12
C PHE A 76 9.84 -14.09 -13.65
N ARG A 77 11.16 -13.84 -13.70
CA ARG A 77 11.75 -12.54 -13.35
C ARG A 77 11.24 -11.46 -14.30
N ASP A 78 11.34 -11.73 -15.60
CA ASP A 78 11.04 -10.74 -16.64
C ASP A 78 9.53 -10.43 -16.72
N ARG A 79 8.67 -11.42 -16.42
CA ARG A 79 7.21 -11.28 -16.46
C ARG A 79 6.57 -11.20 -15.07
N PHE A 80 7.35 -10.87 -14.04
CA PHE A 80 6.89 -10.90 -12.65
C PHE A 80 5.58 -10.12 -12.42
N MET A 81 5.48 -8.90 -12.95
CA MET A 81 4.27 -8.08 -12.84
C MET A 81 3.05 -8.75 -13.47
N GLU A 82 3.23 -9.31 -14.67
CA GLU A 82 2.16 -9.97 -15.42
C GLU A 82 1.71 -11.25 -14.72
N LEU A 83 2.67 -12.11 -14.33
CA LEU A 83 2.40 -13.41 -13.70
C LEU A 83 1.76 -13.26 -12.33
N CYS A 84 2.14 -12.24 -11.57
CA CYS A 84 1.52 -11.92 -10.28
C CYS A 84 0.33 -10.97 -10.38
N SER A 85 -0.12 -10.63 -11.60
CA SER A 85 -1.24 -9.71 -11.83
C SER A 85 -1.12 -8.42 -11.02
N LEU A 86 0.10 -7.88 -10.98
CA LEU A 86 0.43 -6.62 -10.35
C LEU A 86 0.24 -5.51 -11.37
N ASN A 87 -0.41 -4.44 -10.94
CA ASN A 87 -0.56 -3.24 -11.74
C ASN A 87 -0.19 -2.04 -10.87
N PHE A 88 0.85 -1.32 -11.28
CA PHE A 88 1.30 -0.10 -10.61
C PHE A 88 0.88 1.17 -11.37
N ASP A 89 0.07 1.04 -12.42
CA ASP A 89 -0.56 2.16 -13.11
C ASP A 89 -1.65 2.76 -12.20
N VAL A 90 -1.25 3.79 -11.46
CA VAL A 90 -2.18 4.59 -10.65
C VAL A 90 -2.76 5.67 -11.54
N LYS A 91 -4.08 5.84 -11.50
CA LYS A 91 -4.73 7.01 -12.10
C LYS A 91 -4.38 8.24 -11.26
N GLY A 92 -3.47 9.09 -11.74
CA GLY A 92 -3.04 10.32 -11.05
C GLY A 92 -1.66 10.82 -11.50
N GLU A 93 -1.24 11.99 -11.04
CA GLU A 93 0.06 12.62 -11.36
C GLU A 93 1.23 12.05 -10.54
N PHE A 94 1.22 10.74 -10.24
CA PHE A 94 2.34 10.12 -9.54
C PHE A 94 3.48 9.80 -10.51
N THR A 95 4.33 10.80 -10.72
CA THR A 95 5.61 10.64 -11.41
C THR A 95 6.74 10.87 -10.41
N PRO A 96 7.48 9.83 -9.97
CA PRO A 96 7.47 8.42 -10.42
C PRO A 96 6.43 7.51 -9.73
N THR A 97 6.29 6.28 -10.24
CA THR A 97 5.40 5.23 -9.70
C THR A 97 5.56 5.07 -8.17
N PRO A 98 4.46 5.07 -7.39
CA PRO A 98 4.53 5.15 -5.93
C PRO A 98 4.73 3.78 -5.25
N TYR A 99 5.07 2.73 -6.00
CA TYR A 99 5.21 1.37 -5.48
C TYR A 99 6.57 0.79 -5.78
N TYR A 100 7.04 -0.06 -4.88
CA TYR A 100 8.18 -0.93 -5.10
C TYR A 100 7.95 -2.28 -4.43
N VAL A 101 8.36 -3.34 -5.10
CA VAL A 101 8.37 -4.70 -4.57
C VAL A 101 9.69 -5.35 -4.91
N GLU A 102 10.25 -6.06 -3.94
CA GLU A 102 11.41 -6.92 -4.12
C GLU A 102 11.14 -8.27 -3.46
N VAL A 103 11.57 -9.33 -4.13
CA VAL A 103 11.46 -10.70 -3.63
C VAL A 103 12.83 -11.36 -3.74
N GLN A 104 13.30 -11.92 -2.64
CA GLN A 104 14.56 -12.64 -2.54
C GLN A 104 14.31 -14.07 -2.06
N PHE A 105 14.90 -15.04 -2.73
CA PHE A 105 14.83 -16.45 -2.39
C PHE A 105 16.18 -16.93 -1.87
N PHE A 106 16.20 -17.43 -0.65
CA PHE A 106 17.39 -17.94 0.01
C PHE A 106 17.34 -19.46 0.11
N SER A 107 18.47 -20.12 -0.09
CA SER A 107 18.59 -21.56 0.21
C SER A 107 18.43 -21.79 1.72
N PHE A 108 17.78 -22.88 2.11
CA PHE A 108 17.74 -23.26 3.52
C PHE A 108 19.14 -23.68 4.02
N GLY A 109 19.61 -23.07 5.10
CA GLY A 109 20.89 -23.38 5.76
C GLY A 109 22.10 -22.60 5.23
N ASP A 110 22.05 -22.08 4.01
CA ASP A 110 23.06 -21.20 3.43
C ASP A 110 22.32 -19.95 2.95
N LEU A 111 22.45 -18.83 3.68
CA LEU A 111 21.75 -17.55 3.44
C LEU A 111 22.19 -16.86 2.12
N ARG A 112 22.57 -17.64 1.11
CA ARG A 112 22.84 -17.19 -0.25
C ARG A 112 21.53 -16.97 -0.99
N VAL A 113 21.47 -15.82 -1.65
CA VAL A 113 20.40 -15.48 -2.59
C VAL A 113 20.53 -16.39 -3.80
N MET A 114 19.50 -17.20 -4.05
CA MET A 114 19.41 -18.13 -5.18
C MET A 114 18.67 -17.50 -6.37
N PHE A 115 17.77 -16.56 -6.08
CA PHE A 115 16.98 -15.84 -7.07
C PHE A 115 16.47 -14.54 -6.47
N GLU A 116 16.42 -13.49 -7.28
CA GLU A 116 15.85 -12.21 -6.90
C GLU A 116 15.05 -11.62 -8.07
N THR A 117 13.98 -10.91 -7.72
CA THR A 117 13.23 -10.08 -8.67
C THR A 117 12.78 -8.82 -7.97
N SER A 118 12.74 -7.70 -8.70
CA SER A 118 12.25 -6.43 -8.17
C SER A 118 11.60 -5.59 -9.25
N VAL A 119 10.57 -4.84 -8.87
CA VAL A 119 9.74 -4.03 -9.77
C VAL A 119 9.31 -2.75 -9.08
N GLY A 120 9.12 -1.68 -9.86
CA GLY A 120 8.71 -0.36 -9.35
C GLY A 120 9.87 0.57 -9.03
N ASN A 121 9.64 1.55 -8.16
CA ASN A 121 10.57 2.65 -7.89
C ASN A 121 11.53 2.34 -6.73
N ASN A 122 12.77 1.99 -7.04
CA ASN A 122 13.79 1.64 -6.04
C ASN A 122 14.26 2.82 -5.17
N ASN A 123 13.93 4.07 -5.53
CA ASN A 123 14.35 5.27 -4.80
C ASN A 123 13.74 5.34 -3.39
N PHE A 124 12.69 4.55 -3.11
CA PHE A 124 12.08 4.48 -1.78
C PHE A 124 12.78 3.53 -0.80
N LYS A 125 13.73 2.70 -1.26
CA LYS A 125 14.47 1.78 -0.37
C LYS A 125 15.16 2.46 0.82
N PRO A 126 15.81 3.64 0.67
CA PRO A 126 16.45 4.34 1.79
C PRO A 126 15.47 4.75 2.90
N ASP A 127 14.20 4.98 2.56
CA ASP A 127 13.17 5.39 3.52
C ASP A 127 12.90 4.30 4.57
N CYS A 128 13.03 3.02 4.21
CA CYS A 128 12.77 1.89 5.10
C CYS A 128 13.74 1.83 6.30
N ASN A 129 14.96 2.35 6.14
CA ASN A 129 16.01 2.26 7.16
C ASN A 129 16.19 3.56 7.97
N SER A 130 15.41 4.59 7.66
CA SER A 130 15.59 5.94 8.16
C SER A 130 14.79 6.16 9.45
N LYS A 131 15.48 6.21 10.61
CA LYS A 131 14.89 6.63 11.90
C LYS A 131 14.97 8.15 12.02
N VAL A 132 14.15 8.88 11.27
CA VAL A 132 14.20 10.36 11.22
C VAL A 132 12.94 10.96 11.83
N GLU A 133 13.07 12.12 12.49
CA GLU A 133 11.95 12.99 12.82
C GLU A 133 11.24 13.39 11.51
N ASN A 134 9.93 13.12 11.37
CA ASN A 134 9.10 13.19 10.14
C ASN A 134 8.92 11.88 9.35
N ALA A 135 8.83 10.74 10.04
CA ALA A 135 8.45 9.44 9.44
C ALA A 135 7.09 9.40 8.70
N GLU A 136 6.28 10.47 8.82
CA GLU A 136 5.02 10.64 8.08
C GLU A 136 5.24 11.01 6.62
N LYS A 137 6.36 11.68 6.28
CA LYS A 137 6.71 12.07 4.90
C LYS A 137 7.55 11.04 4.16
N LEU A 138 7.90 9.93 4.81
CA LEU A 138 8.67 8.84 4.22
C LEU A 138 7.73 7.79 3.63
N ALA A 139 8.23 6.99 2.69
CA ALA A 139 7.53 5.80 2.23
C ALA A 139 7.31 4.81 3.38
N LYS A 140 6.20 4.06 3.32
CA LYS A 140 5.93 2.97 4.27
C LYS A 140 6.40 1.65 3.68
N CYS A 141 7.16 0.90 4.48
CA CYS A 141 7.75 -0.35 4.08
C CYS A 141 7.18 -1.50 4.91
N ASN A 142 6.92 -2.63 4.26
CA ASN A 142 6.50 -3.86 4.88
C ASN A 142 7.42 -4.99 4.43
N GLU A 143 7.98 -5.70 5.41
CA GLU A 143 8.77 -6.92 5.17
C GLU A 143 7.95 -8.14 5.58
N ASN A 144 7.72 -9.03 4.62
CA ASN A 144 7.10 -10.32 4.87
C ASN A 144 8.09 -11.43 4.54
N GLN A 145 8.14 -12.48 5.36
CA GLN A 145 9.03 -13.62 5.14
C GLN A 145 8.34 -14.94 5.48
N PHE A 146 8.57 -15.96 4.66
CA PHE A 146 8.01 -17.28 4.88
C PHE A 146 8.89 -18.37 4.29
N TYR A 147 8.69 -19.61 4.75
CA TYR A 147 9.34 -20.78 4.19
C TYR A 147 8.48 -21.38 3.10
N MET A 148 9.11 -21.62 1.95
CA MET A 148 8.50 -22.26 0.80
C MET A 148 9.12 -23.65 0.60
N LYS A 149 8.27 -24.68 0.58
CA LYS A 149 8.69 -26.05 0.26
C LYS A 149 8.32 -26.38 -1.17
N THR A 150 9.29 -26.81 -1.97
CA THR A 150 9.07 -27.23 -3.35
C THR A 150 8.62 -28.69 -3.44
N ASN A 151 8.09 -29.06 -4.62
CA ASN A 151 7.77 -30.46 -4.93
C ASN A 151 9.00 -31.38 -4.90
N SER A 152 10.21 -30.83 -5.11
CA SER A 152 11.49 -31.54 -4.98
C SER A 152 12.00 -31.66 -3.54
N ASN A 153 11.16 -31.33 -2.55
CA ASN A 153 11.47 -31.35 -1.12
C ASN A 153 12.59 -30.37 -0.70
N LYS A 154 12.93 -29.40 -1.57
CA LYS A 154 13.84 -28.30 -1.24
C LYS A 154 13.07 -27.21 -0.49
N ILE A 155 13.73 -26.58 0.47
CA ILE A 155 13.15 -25.49 1.27
C ILE A 155 13.88 -24.21 0.93
N TYR A 156 13.12 -23.14 0.73
CA TYR A 156 13.63 -21.80 0.51
C TYR A 156 13.03 -20.86 1.55
N LEU A 157 13.82 -19.92 2.04
CA LEU A 157 13.31 -18.75 2.77
C LEU A 157 13.02 -17.68 1.72
N VAL A 158 11.76 -17.25 1.64
CA VAL A 158 11.34 -16.17 0.74
C VAL A 158 11.21 -14.91 1.60
N LYS A 159 11.86 -13.83 1.18
CA LYS A 159 11.69 -12.50 1.75
C LYS A 159 11.08 -11.58 0.71
N ILE A 160 10.05 -10.85 1.12
CA ILE A 160 9.34 -9.88 0.29
C ILE A 160 9.45 -8.53 0.99
N LEU A 161 9.99 -7.55 0.29
CA LEU A 161 9.96 -6.15 0.69
C LEU A 161 8.93 -5.44 -0.20
N SER A 162 7.92 -4.84 0.41
CA SER A 162 6.94 -3.99 -0.27
C SER A 162 7.04 -2.57 0.26
N ILE A 163 6.99 -1.59 -0.64
CA ILE A 163 7.11 -0.17 -0.30
C ILE A 163 6.02 0.64 -1.01
N VAL A 164 5.39 1.56 -0.28
CA VAL A 164 4.39 2.50 -0.79
C VAL A 164 4.83 3.94 -0.47
N GLY A 165 5.09 4.70 -1.53
CA GLY A 165 5.60 6.08 -1.52
C GLY A 165 4.56 7.15 -1.82
N LYS A 166 3.26 6.92 -1.55
CA LYS A 166 2.18 7.91 -1.72
C LYS A 166 2.20 9.01 -0.65
N THR A 167 3.32 9.73 -0.54
CA THR A 167 3.55 10.76 0.48
C THR A 167 2.59 11.93 0.30
N ASP A 168 2.40 12.38 -0.94
CA ASP A 168 1.71 13.65 -1.23
C ASP A 168 0.19 13.58 -1.09
N GLU A 169 -0.40 12.38 -1.12
CA GLU A 169 -1.84 12.15 -0.88
C GLU A 169 -2.19 12.07 0.62
N ASN A 170 -1.19 11.85 1.49
CA ASN A 170 -1.39 11.52 2.89
C ASN A 170 -0.68 12.49 3.87
N THR A 171 -0.12 13.59 3.39
CA THR A 171 0.52 14.62 4.23
C THR A 171 -0.26 15.93 4.22
N PHE A 172 -0.67 16.41 5.40
CA PHE A 172 -1.03 17.81 5.65
C PHE A 172 0.22 18.64 5.97
#